data_AF-A0A812CHV6-F1
#
_entry.id   AF-A0A812CHV6-F1
#
_cell.length_a   1.000
_cell.length_b   1.000
_cell.length_c   1.000
_cell.angle_alpha   90.00
_cell.angle_beta   90.00
_cell.angle_gamma   90.00
#
_symmetry.space_group_name_H-M   'P 1'
#
loop_
_entity.id
_entity.type
_entity.pdbx_description
1 polymer ?
#
loop_
_entity_poly.entity_id
_entity_poly.type
_entity_poly.pdbx_seq_one_letter_code
_entity_poly.pdbx_strand_id
1 'polypeptide(L)'
;MRLSPQVNDFDTYLIAATSLYLAGKVEEEHRKIRDIVNVCYRTLHKSKSPLDIGETFYGLRDAVANCELYILRVLRFKVAFDHPHKYLLHYLKALHDWFQPYCQLSIWGFNAMVLRYHTIDLHIPNGGQYFQKT
;
A
#
# COMPACT_ATOMS: atom_id res chain seq x y z
N MET A 1 -33.50 -5.79 -23.69
CA MET A 1 -33.27 -6.47 -22.40
C MET A 1 -31.82 -6.96 -22.41
N ARG A 2 -30.90 -6.21 -21.79
CA ARG A 2 -29.47 -6.59 -21.75
C ARG A 2 -29.30 -7.56 -20.58
N LEU A 3 -29.35 -8.86 -20.86
CA LEU A 3 -29.08 -9.89 -19.85
C LEU A 3 -27.64 -9.67 -19.35
N SER A 4 -27.50 -9.30 -18.08
CA SER A 4 -26.23 -9.36 -17.38
C SER A 4 -25.79 -10.82 -17.38
N PRO A 5 -24.65 -11.18 -17.98
CA PRO A 5 -24.21 -12.56 -17.97
C PRO A 5 -23.94 -12.98 -16.52
N GLN A 6 -24.45 -14.14 -16.14
CA GLN A 6 -24.33 -14.65 -14.78
C GLN A 6 -22.87 -15.07 -14.55
N VAL A 7 -22.37 -14.93 -13.32
CA VAL A 7 -20.98 -15.31 -12.96
C VAL A 7 -20.69 -16.79 -13.26
N ASN A 8 -21.72 -17.63 -13.31
CA ASN A 8 -21.62 -19.07 -13.56
C ASN A 8 -21.34 -19.45 -15.03
N ASP A 9 -21.50 -18.53 -15.98
CA ASP A 9 -21.26 -18.83 -17.41
C ASP A 9 -19.77 -18.67 -17.80
N PHE A 10 -18.95 -18.12 -16.91
CA PHE A 10 -17.53 -17.90 -17.18
C PHE A 10 -16.63 -18.75 -16.30
N ASP A 11 -15.58 -19.28 -16.91
CA ASP A 11 -14.48 -19.87 -16.15
C ASP A 11 -13.77 -18.78 -15.34
N THR A 12 -14.00 -18.80 -14.03
CA THR A 12 -13.43 -17.84 -13.07
C THR A 12 -11.91 -17.85 -13.13
N TYR A 13 -11.28 -19.00 -13.36
CA TYR A 13 -9.83 -19.11 -13.44
C TYR A 13 -9.27 -18.49 -14.72
N LEU A 14 -9.98 -18.61 -15.83
CA LEU A 14 -9.61 -17.96 -17.09
C LEU A 14 -9.72 -16.43 -16.98
N ILE A 15 -10.79 -15.93 -16.37
CA ILE A 15 -10.96 -14.48 -16.12
C ILE A 15 -9.84 -13.99 -15.20
N ALA A 16 -9.55 -14.71 -14.11
CA ALA A 16 -8.49 -14.35 -13.18
C ALA A 16 -7.12 -14.31 -13.86
N ALA A 17 -6.75 -15.34 -14.63
CA ALA A 17 -5.51 -15.38 -15.39
C ALA A 17 -5.38 -14.20 -16.37
N THR A 18 -6.46 -13.90 -17.07
CA THR A 18 -6.49 -12.81 -18.06
C THR A 18 -6.43 -11.44 -17.38
N SER A 19 -7.10 -11.26 -16.24
CA SER A 19 -7.01 -10.03 -15.44
C SER A 19 -5.60 -9.77 -14.92
N LEU A 20 -4.89 -10.81 -14.48
CA LEU A 20 -3.50 -10.71 -14.04
C LEU A 20 -2.56 -10.36 -15.21
N TYR A 21 -2.80 -10.97 -16.38
CA TYR A 21 -2.07 -10.65 -17.61
C TYR A 21 -2.28 -9.19 -18.05
N LEU A 22 -3.52 -8.71 -18.02
CA LEU A 22 -3.86 -7.32 -18.33
C LEU A 22 -3.24 -6.34 -17.33
N ALA A 23 -3.28 -6.65 -16.02
CA ALA A 23 -2.68 -5.80 -14.99
C ALA A 23 -1.17 -5.61 -15.21
N GLY A 24 -0.46 -6.68 -15.57
CA GLY A 24 0.98 -6.59 -15.92
C GLY A 24 1.25 -5.69 -17.13
N LYS A 25 0.39 -5.71 -18.14
CA LYS A 25 0.50 -4.78 -19.29
C LYS A 25 0.27 -3.33 -18.89
N VAL A 26 -0.72 -3.08 -18.01
CA VAL A 26 -1.11 -1.72 -17.61
C VAL A 26 -0.07 -1.05 -16.72
N GLU A 27 0.55 -1.81 -15.81
CA GLU A 27 1.59 -1.32 -14.90
C GLU A 27 2.99 -1.34 -15.56
N GLU A 28 3.09 -1.61 -16.87
CA GLU A 28 4.33 -1.77 -17.66
C GLU A 28 5.28 -2.88 -17.14
N GLU A 29 4.85 -3.69 -16.18
CA GLU A 29 5.56 -4.87 -15.67
C GLU A 29 5.27 -6.08 -16.57
N HIS A 30 6.04 -6.20 -17.65
CA HIS A 30 5.89 -7.25 -18.65
C HIS A 30 6.23 -8.64 -18.11
N ARG A 31 5.24 -9.33 -17.53
CA ARG A 31 5.35 -10.74 -17.13
C ARG A 31 5.12 -11.66 -18.33
N LYS A 32 5.93 -12.71 -18.45
CA LYS A 32 5.77 -13.70 -19.54
C LYS A 32 4.44 -14.44 -19.36
N ILE A 33 3.66 -14.54 -20.44
CA ILE A 33 2.38 -15.27 -20.42
C ILE A 33 2.54 -16.73 -19.96
N ARG A 34 3.72 -17.33 -20.22
CA ARG A 34 4.07 -18.67 -19.74
C ARG A 34 4.01 -18.78 -18.22
N ASP A 35 4.54 -17.80 -17.51
CA ASP A 35 4.63 -17.82 -16.05
C ASP A 35 3.23 -17.67 -15.43
N ILE A 36 2.39 -16.83 -16.03
CA ILE A 36 0.99 -16.63 -15.61
C ILE A 36 0.20 -17.93 -15.81
N VAL A 37 0.25 -18.53 -17.01
CA VAL A 37 -0.45 -19.80 -17.30
C VAL A 37 0.05 -20.92 -16.38
N ASN A 38 1.35 -21.00 -16.13
CA ASN A 38 1.93 -22.00 -15.21
C ASN A 38 1.44 -21.82 -13.77
N VAL A 39 1.39 -20.59 -13.27
CA VAL A 39 0.91 -20.29 -11.90
C VAL A 39 -0.58 -20.61 -11.79
N CYS A 40 -1.40 -20.19 -12.76
CA CYS A 40 -2.82 -20.51 -12.78
C CYS A 40 -3.07 -22.03 -12.81
N TYR A 41 -2.35 -22.76 -13.66
CA TYR A 41 -2.47 -24.22 -13.75
C TYR A 41 -2.02 -24.93 -12.46
N ARG A 42 -0.89 -24.51 -11.87
CA ARG A 42 -0.39 -25.03 -10.58
C ARG A 42 -1.38 -24.77 -9.44
N THR A 43 -2.09 -23.64 -9.48
CA THR A 43 -3.08 -23.26 -8.47
C THR A 43 -4.31 -24.16 -8.52
N LEU A 44 -4.76 -24.54 -9.72
CA LEU A 44 -5.87 -25.47 -9.94
C LEU A 44 -5.49 -26.94 -9.69
N HIS A 45 -4.25 -27.31 -10.02
CA HIS A 45 -3.75 -28.69 -9.93
C HIS A 45 -2.52 -28.82 -9.04
N LYS A 46 -2.70 -28.61 -7.73
CA LYS A 46 -1.61 -28.61 -6.73
C LYS A 46 -0.79 -29.91 -6.67
N SER A 47 -1.40 -31.05 -7.01
CA SER A 47 -0.79 -32.38 -6.93
C SER A 47 -0.20 -32.91 -8.25
N LYS A 48 -0.37 -32.19 -9.38
CA LYS A 48 0.13 -32.64 -10.69
C LYS A 48 1.55 -32.12 -10.94
N SER A 49 2.27 -32.82 -11.81
CA SER A 49 3.55 -32.36 -12.35
C SER A 49 3.39 -30.99 -13.04
N PRO A 50 4.48 -30.20 -13.15
CA PRO A 50 4.46 -28.92 -13.87
C PRO A 50 3.93 -29.11 -15.29
N LEU A 51 3.23 -28.09 -15.79
CA LEU A 51 2.58 -28.12 -17.09
C LEU A 51 3.62 -28.30 -18.20
N ASP A 52 3.51 -29.38 -18.96
CA ASP A 52 4.32 -29.57 -20.15
C ASP A 52 3.89 -28.61 -21.27
N ILE A 53 4.85 -28.23 -22.12
CA ILE A 53 4.58 -27.43 -23.32
C ILE A 53 3.92 -28.33 -24.36
N GLY A 54 2.63 -28.57 -24.19
CA GLY A 54 1.77 -29.35 -25.08
C GLY A 54 0.54 -28.57 -25.53
N GLU A 55 -0.41 -29.25 -26.17
CA GLU A 55 -1.64 -28.66 -26.69
C GLU A 55 -2.46 -27.93 -25.61
N THR A 56 -2.44 -28.43 -24.37
CA THR A 56 -3.12 -27.81 -23.23
C THR A 56 -2.58 -26.42 -22.91
N PHE A 57 -1.26 -26.22 -22.95
CA PHE A 57 -0.63 -24.92 -22.75
C PHE A 57 -1.04 -23.93 -23.84
N TYR A 58 -0.99 -24.36 -25.11
CA TYR A 58 -1.38 -23.51 -26.24
C TYR A 58 -2.86 -23.15 -26.19
N GLY A 59 -3.74 -24.10 -25.85
CA GLY A 59 -5.17 -23.85 -25.68
C GLY A 59 -5.48 -22.83 -24.57
N LEU A 60 -4.84 -22.96 -23.39
CA LEU A 60 -5.00 -21.98 -22.31
C LEU A 60 -4.48 -20.59 -22.70
N ARG A 61 -3.33 -20.53 -23.36
CA ARG A 61 -2.73 -19.27 -23.83
C ARG A 61 -3.66 -18.56 -24.80
N ASP A 62 -4.22 -19.29 -25.76
CA ASP A 62 -5.09 -18.73 -26.79
C ASP A 62 -6.45 -18.32 -26.17
N ALA A 63 -6.95 -19.07 -25.18
CA ALA A 63 -8.13 -18.69 -24.40
C ALA A 63 -7.91 -17.37 -23.63
N VAL A 64 -6.74 -17.18 -23.00
CA VAL A 64 -6.37 -15.92 -22.33
C VAL A 64 -6.31 -14.77 -23.32
N ALA A 65 -5.70 -14.97 -24.49
CA ALA A 65 -5.63 -13.95 -25.54
C ALA A 65 -7.03 -13.55 -26.06
N ASN A 66 -7.94 -14.52 -26.23
CA ASN A 66 -9.32 -14.25 -26.64
C ASN A 66 -10.13 -13.53 -25.56
N CYS A 67 -9.92 -13.88 -24.29
CA CYS A 67 -10.59 -13.26 -23.14
C CYS A 67 -10.12 -11.82 -22.90
N GLU A 68 -8.91 -11.47 -23.32
CA GLU A 68 -8.30 -10.15 -23.09
C GLU A 68 -9.19 -9.00 -23.59
N LEU A 69 -9.58 -9.05 -24.87
CA LEU A 69 -10.44 -8.03 -25.48
C LEU A 69 -11.84 -8.00 -24.86
N TYR A 70 -12.33 -9.15 -24.38
CA TYR A 70 -13.62 -9.23 -23.71
C TYR A 70 -13.58 -8.46 -22.39
N ILE A 71 -12.58 -8.69 -21.54
CA ILE A 71 -12.42 -7.99 -20.26
C ILE A 71 -12.26 -6.48 -20.48
N LEU A 72 -11.44 -6.06 -21.44
CA LEU A 72 -11.26 -4.64 -21.76
C LEU A 72 -12.56 -3.94 -22.16
N ARG A 73 -13.42 -4.61 -22.94
CA ARG A 73 -14.74 -4.09 -23.33
C ARG A 73 -15.68 -3.98 -22.13
N VAL A 74 -15.67 -4.97 -21.23
CA VAL A 74 -16.46 -4.95 -19.99
C VAL A 74 -16.02 -3.79 -19.09
N LEU A 75 -14.71 -3.58 -18.96
CA LEU A 75 -14.10 -2.47 -18.20
C LEU A 75 -14.20 -1.11 -18.91
N ARG A 76 -14.77 -1.05 -20.13
CA ARG A 76 -14.85 0.17 -20.95
C ARG A 76 -13.49 0.83 -21.16
N PHE A 77 -12.43 0.02 -21.26
CA PHE A 77 -11.04 0.47 -21.40
C PHE A 77 -10.56 1.42 -20.28
N LYS A 78 -11.26 1.44 -19.13
CA LYS A 78 -10.81 2.15 -17.92
C LYS A 78 -9.89 1.25 -17.11
N VAL A 79 -8.64 1.16 -17.54
CA VAL A 79 -7.60 0.32 -16.91
C VAL A 79 -6.58 1.10 -16.10
N ALA A 80 -6.47 2.42 -16.29
CA ALA A 80 -5.62 3.26 -15.45
C ALA A 80 -6.29 3.49 -14.09
N PHE A 81 -5.64 3.03 -13.02
CA PHE A 81 -6.08 3.24 -11.65
C PHE A 81 -5.06 4.08 -10.90
N ASP A 82 -5.52 5.20 -10.33
CA ASP A 82 -4.73 5.91 -9.33
C ASP A 82 -4.84 5.16 -8.01
N HIS A 83 -3.79 4.44 -7.67
CA HIS A 83 -3.77 3.68 -6.43
C HIS A 83 -3.62 4.62 -5.22
N PRO A 84 -4.42 4.45 -4.16
CA PRO A 84 -4.35 5.30 -2.97
C PRO A 84 -3.05 5.13 -2.18
N HIS A 85 -2.24 4.11 -2.49
CA HIS A 85 -0.94 3.87 -1.86
C HIS A 85 0.02 5.06 -2.03
N LYS A 86 -0.14 5.87 -3.08
CA LYS A 86 0.65 7.09 -3.28
C LYS A 86 0.47 8.09 -2.12
N TYR A 87 -0.74 8.15 -1.56
CA TYR A 87 -1.06 9.06 -0.45
C TYR A 87 -0.68 8.48 0.90
N LEU A 88 -0.57 7.16 1.02
CA LEU A 88 -0.27 6.49 2.29
C LEU A 88 1.07 6.96 2.89
N LEU A 89 2.10 7.13 2.06
CA LEU A 89 3.40 7.63 2.53
C LEU A 89 3.30 9.06 3.08
N HIS A 90 2.50 9.92 2.44
CA HIS A 90 2.24 11.28 2.91
C HIS A 90 1.51 11.27 4.24
N TYR A 91 0.53 10.38 4.43
CA TYR A 91 -0.17 10.23 5.71
C TYR A 91 0.75 9.70 6.82
N LEU A 92 1.57 8.68 6.53
CA LEU A 92 2.52 8.14 7.51
C LEU A 92 3.55 9.19 7.93
N LYS A 93 4.03 10.00 6.99
CA LYS A 93 4.95 11.12 7.29
C LYS A 93 4.28 12.20 8.13
N ALA A 94 3.06 12.60 7.76
CA ALA A 94 2.29 13.58 8.54
C ALA A 94 2.02 13.09 9.97
N LEU A 95 1.73 11.80 10.14
CA LEU A 95 1.57 11.19 11.47
C LEU A 95 2.88 11.21 12.25
N HIS A 96 4.01 10.81 11.65
CA HIS A 96 5.31 10.87 12.29
C HIS A 96 5.65 12.29 12.78
N ASP A 97 5.48 13.29 11.91
CA ASP A 97 5.76 14.68 12.24
C ASP A 97 4.81 15.22 13.32
N TRP A 98 3.58 14.70 13.38
CA TRP A 98 2.63 15.04 14.45
C TRP A 98 2.98 14.40 15.78
N PHE A 99 3.56 13.20 15.81
CA PHE A 99 4.02 12.55 17.04
C PHE A 99 5.34 13.13 17.59
N GLN A 100 6.21 13.64 16.72
CA GLN A 100 7.51 14.22 17.08
C GLN A 100 7.48 15.36 18.15
N PRO A 101 6.55 16.34 18.11
CA PRO A 101 6.49 17.39 19.13
C PRO A 101 6.12 16.87 20.53
N TYR A 102 5.44 15.73 20.66
CA TYR A 102 5.12 15.16 21.98
C TYR A 102 6.33 14.49 22.65
N CYS A 103 7.26 13.92 21.87
CA CYS A 103 8.55 13.44 22.38
C CYS A 103 9.54 14.58 22.66
N GLN A 104 9.46 15.69 21.94
CA GLN A 104 10.26 16.88 22.26
C GLN A 104 9.73 17.59 23.52
N LEU A 105 8.42 17.71 23.72
CA LEU A 105 7.87 18.36 24.93
C LEU A 105 8.36 17.72 26.25
N SER A 106 8.71 16.43 26.28
CA SER A 106 9.33 15.81 27.47
C SER A 106 10.80 16.23 27.68
N ILE A 107 11.58 16.39 26.61
CA ILE A 107 13.01 16.77 26.65
C ILE A 107 13.19 18.27 26.89
N TRP A 108 12.33 19.09 26.28
CA TRP A 108 12.32 20.54 26.44
C TRP A 108 11.68 20.94 27.79
N GLY A 109 10.68 20.19 28.27
CA GLY A 109 10.11 20.36 29.61
C GLY A 109 11.10 20.07 30.74
N PHE A 110 11.94 19.02 30.61
CA PHE A 110 13.00 18.73 31.57
C PHE A 110 14.12 19.78 31.54
N ASN A 111 14.59 20.21 30.36
CA ASN A 111 15.62 21.25 30.27
C ASN A 111 15.13 22.61 30.77
N ALA A 112 13.86 22.98 30.52
CA ALA A 112 13.27 24.22 31.03
C ALA A 112 13.11 24.21 32.57
N MET A 113 12.85 23.05 33.17
CA MET A 113 12.80 22.89 34.63
C MET A 113 14.20 23.00 35.24
N VAL A 114 15.21 22.33 34.67
CA VAL A 114 16.60 22.38 35.17
C VAL A 114 17.20 23.80 35.07
N LEU A 115 16.98 24.52 33.97
CA LEU A 115 17.44 25.91 33.83
C LEU A 115 16.73 26.88 34.79
N ARG A 116 15.48 26.60 35.17
CA ARG A 116 14.79 27.38 36.21
C ARG A 116 15.36 27.13 37.62
N TYR A 117 15.74 25.91 37.97
CA TYR A 117 16.36 25.63 39.27
C TYR A 117 17.73 26.30 39.41
N HIS A 118 18.58 26.25 38.39
CA HIS A 118 19.93 26.85 38.45
C HIS A 118 19.91 28.39 38.51
N THR A 119 18.81 29.04 38.08
CA THR A 119 18.69 30.51 38.13
C THR A 119 18.21 31.01 39.50
N ILE A 120 17.60 30.15 40.33
CA ILE A 120 17.05 30.53 41.64
C ILE A 120 18.13 30.53 42.74
N ASP A 121 19.18 29.71 42.64
CA ASP A 121 20.25 29.62 43.64
C ASP A 121 21.26 30.80 43.62
N LEU A 122 21.19 31.70 42.63
CA LEU A 122 22.10 32.85 42.49
C LEU A 122 21.50 34.19 42.94
N HIS A 123 20.29 34.20 43.51
CA HIS A 123 19.62 35.43 43.97
C HIS A 123 19.24 35.43 45.45
N ILE A 124 20.05 34.80 46.32
CA ILE A 124 20.02 35.09 47.76
C ILE A 124 21.03 36.22 48.05
N PRO A 125 20.64 37.52 48.01
CA PRO A 125 21.42 38.55 48.63
C PRO A 125 21.30 38.41 50.16
N ASN A 126 22.43 38.17 50.78
CA ASN A 126 22.64 38.23 52.21
C ASN A 126 22.13 39.54 52.82
N GLY A 127 21.54 39.43 54.02
CA GLY A 127 21.68 40.44 55.07
C GLY A 127 20.73 41.62 54.98
N GLY A 128 19.80 41.70 55.94
CA GLY A 128 18.75 42.71 56.01
C GLY A 128 19.25 44.13 56.25
N GLN A 129 18.31 45.09 56.14
CA GLN A 129 18.23 46.27 57.01
C GLN A 129 16.95 47.14 56.74
N TYR A 130 16.26 47.47 57.85
CA TYR A 130 15.24 48.53 58.11
C TYR A 130 13.91 48.48 57.31
N PHE A 131 12.70 48.31 57.86
CA PHE A 131 12.00 48.74 59.09
C PHE A 131 11.96 50.26 59.36
N GLN A 132 10.71 50.76 59.42
CA GLN A 132 10.18 52.03 59.97
C GLN A 132 10.16 53.28 59.06
N LYS A 133 8.95 53.63 58.59
CA LYS A 133 8.48 55.03 58.50
C LYS A 133 7.56 55.28 59.69
N THR A 134 8.05 55.93 60.73
CA THR A 134 7.38 56.98 61.51
C THR A 134 8.48 57.82 62.15
#